data_AF-A0A6G3WQ46-F1
#
_entry.id   AF-A0A6G3WQ46-F1
#
_cell.length_a   1.000
_cell.length_b   1.000
_cell.length_c   1.000
_cell.angle_alpha   90.00
_cell.angle_beta   90.00
_cell.angle_gamma   90.00
#
_symmetry.space_group_name_H-M   'P 1'
#
loop_
_entity.id
_entity.type
_entity.pdbx_description
1 polymer ?
#
loop_
_entity_poly.entity_id
_entity_poly.type
_entity_poly.pdbx_seq_one_letter_code
_entity_poly.pdbx_strand_id
1 'polypeptide(L)'
;ETFVVDANVNILTTLLFLKRKTEQEVRNYWMGTEKPYPVFMAVAEKVGFDRRGNELYKREPNGDIIVETEVVMERLRIRGKEVTRPLKRSKPVIDNDLPVIAEKYWEFRAKHPVPGVDVREGAGAGA
;
A
#
# COMPACT_ATOMS: atom_id res chain seq x y z
N GLU A 1 -1.88 -7.36 12.84
CA GLU A 1 -1.51 -8.67 12.27
C GLU A 1 -0.99 -8.46 10.87
N THR A 2 0.12 -9.10 10.51
CA THR A 2 0.62 -9.14 9.13
C THR A 2 -0.27 -10.12 8.37
N PHE A 3 -0.81 -9.70 7.22
CA PHE A 3 -1.65 -10.56 6.40
C PHE A 3 -0.83 -11.76 5.89
N VAL A 4 -1.26 -12.98 6.24
CA VAL A 4 -0.66 -14.23 5.77
C VAL A 4 -1.58 -14.82 4.71
N VAL A 5 -1.07 -14.94 3.48
CA VAL A 5 -1.78 -15.46 2.29
C VAL A 5 -1.89 -17.00 2.32
N ASP A 6 -2.33 -17.60 3.43
CA ASP A 6 -2.35 -19.06 3.58
C ASP A 6 -3.73 -19.64 3.93
N ALA A 7 -4.73 -18.80 4.14
CA ALA A 7 -6.05 -19.29 4.57
C ALA A 7 -6.86 -19.97 3.44
N ASN A 8 -6.50 -19.78 2.16
CA ASN A 8 -7.10 -20.42 0.98
C ASN A 8 -8.65 -20.51 0.97
N VAL A 9 -9.31 -19.55 1.61
CA VAL A 9 -10.76 -19.43 1.71
C VAL A 9 -11.23 -18.23 0.88
N ASN A 10 -12.29 -18.43 0.11
CA ASN A 10 -12.87 -17.46 -0.83
C ASN A 10 -13.63 -16.34 -0.09
N ILE A 11 -12.94 -15.64 0.81
CA ILE A 11 -13.53 -14.63 1.69
C ILE A 11 -13.18 -13.25 1.15
N LEU A 12 -14.22 -12.44 0.93
CA LEU A 12 -14.06 -10.99 0.75
C LEU A 12 -13.52 -10.42 2.06
N THR A 13 -12.24 -10.05 2.06
CA THR A 13 -11.58 -9.50 3.24
C THR A 13 -11.85 -8.01 3.32
N THR A 14 -12.36 -7.55 4.46
CA THR A 14 -12.47 -6.11 4.76
C THR A 14 -11.52 -5.77 5.91
N LEU A 15 -10.70 -4.74 5.71
CA LEU A 15 -9.80 -4.22 6.75
C LEU A 15 -10.35 -2.91 7.30
N LEU A 16 -10.50 -2.84 8.62
CA LEU A 16 -10.91 -1.63 9.32
C LEU A 16 -9.82 -1.22 10.30
N PHE A 17 -9.25 -0.03 10.09
CA PHE A 17 -8.26 0.55 10.98
C PHE A 17 -8.92 1.53 11.93
N LEU A 18 -8.83 1.25 13.23
CA LEU A 18 -9.39 2.10 14.27
C LEU A 18 -8.29 2.65 15.16
N LYS A 19 -8.47 3.90 15.58
CA LYS A 19 -7.63 4.54 16.58
C LYS A 19 -8.39 4.62 17.89
N ARG A 20 -7.76 4.21 18.98
CA ARG A 20 -8.31 4.40 20.33
C ARG A 20 -8.43 5.89 20.64
N LYS A 21 -9.61 6.33 21.07
CA LYS A 21 -9.85 7.69 21.55
C LYS A 21 -9.04 7.96 22.83
N THR A 22 -8.49 9.14 22.94
CA THR A 22 -7.94 9.73 24.18
C THR A 22 -9.06 10.08 25.16
N GLU A 23 -8.73 10.24 26.44
CA GLU A 23 -9.71 10.64 27.44
C GLU A 23 -10.42 11.96 27.11
N GLN A 24 -9.70 12.91 26.51
CA GLN A 24 -10.29 14.18 26.09
C GLN A 24 -11.30 13.98 24.95
N GLU A 25 -11.00 13.14 23.96
CA GLU A 25 -11.94 12.83 22.87
C GLU A 25 -13.18 12.08 23.37
N VAL A 26 -13.01 11.22 24.39
CA VAL A 26 -14.13 10.58 25.07
C VAL A 26 -15.00 11.62 25.78
N ARG A 27 -14.40 12.54 26.56
CA ARG A 27 -15.15 13.65 27.19
C ARG A 27 -15.89 14.52 26.18
N ASN A 28 -15.26 14.87 25.05
CA ASN A 28 -15.90 15.67 24.01
C ASN A 28 -17.14 14.98 23.43
N TYR A 29 -17.05 13.65 23.22
CA TYR A 29 -18.19 12.84 22.76
C TYR A 29 -19.35 12.83 23.77
N TRP A 30 -19.06 12.68 25.08
CA TRP A 30 -20.11 12.76 26.11
C TRP A 30 -20.79 14.13 26.18
N MET A 31 -20.05 15.19 25.85
CA MET A 31 -20.57 16.57 25.80
C MET A 31 -21.23 16.93 24.46
N GLY A 32 -21.19 16.06 23.45
CA GLY A 32 -21.69 16.36 22.09
C GLY A 32 -20.88 17.45 21.37
N THR A 33 -19.60 17.60 21.72
CA THR A 33 -18.70 18.64 21.19
C THR A 33 -17.62 18.06 20.27
N GLU A 34 -17.77 16.79 19.87
CA GLU A 34 -16.88 16.15 18.92
C GLU A 34 -16.93 16.84 17.56
N LYS A 35 -15.78 16.89 16.89
CA LYS A 35 -15.70 17.42 15.53
C LYS A 35 -15.86 16.27 14.55
N PRO A 36 -16.72 16.41 13.51
CA PRO A 36 -16.78 15.43 12.45
C PRO A 36 -15.42 15.36 11.74
N TYR A 37 -15.05 14.18 11.29
CA TYR A 37 -13.84 13.94 10.53
C TYR A 37 -14.12 13.06 9.32
N PRO A 38 -13.41 13.27 8.20
CA PRO A 38 -13.59 12.44 7.03
C PRO A 38 -12.98 11.06 7.25
N VAL A 39 -13.57 10.04 6.61
CA VAL A 39 -13.07 8.66 6.60
C VAL A 39 -12.53 8.35 5.20
N PHE A 40 -11.32 7.79 5.14
CA PHE A 40 -10.77 7.27 3.90
C PHE A 40 -11.28 5.85 3.68
N MET A 41 -11.86 5.60 2.51
CA MET A 41 -12.33 4.29 2.08
C MET A 41 -11.79 4.01 0.69
N ALA A 42 -11.32 2.80 0.46
CA ALA A 42 -10.87 2.33 -0.83
C ALA A 42 -11.27 0.86 -1.01
N VAL A 43 -11.51 0.48 -2.26
CA VAL A 43 -11.77 -0.90 -2.66
C VAL A 43 -10.59 -1.34 -3.50
N ALA A 44 -9.93 -2.43 -3.09
CA ALA A 44 -8.92 -3.09 -3.89
C ALA A 44 -9.61 -4.20 -4.68
N GLU A 45 -9.61 -4.11 -6.02
CA GLU A 45 -10.10 -5.19 -6.86
C GLU A 45 -9.03 -6.27 -7.03
N LYS A 46 -7.76 -5.83 -7.16
CA LYS A 46 -6.60 -6.68 -7.40
C LYS A 46 -5.49 -6.38 -6.40
N VAL A 47 -4.83 -7.44 -5.94
CA VAL A 47 -3.77 -7.37 -4.90
C VAL A 47 -2.42 -7.90 -5.37
N GLY A 48 -2.28 -8.18 -6.67
CA GLY A 48 -1.04 -8.65 -7.29
C GLY A 48 -0.87 -10.16 -7.36
N PHE A 49 -1.80 -10.94 -6.79
CA PHE A 49 -1.76 -12.40 -6.87
C PHE A 49 -3.16 -13.00 -7.00
N ASP A 50 -3.22 -14.18 -7.63
CA ASP A 50 -4.42 -15.01 -7.70
C ASP A 50 -4.64 -15.81 -6.41
N ARG A 51 -5.78 -16.49 -6.33
CA ARG A 51 -6.15 -17.36 -5.20
C ARG A 51 -5.18 -18.53 -4.93
N ARG A 52 -4.28 -18.84 -5.87
CA ARG A 52 -3.29 -19.91 -5.77
C ARG A 52 -1.90 -19.35 -5.44
N GLY A 53 -1.79 -18.04 -5.22
CA GLY A 53 -0.55 -17.33 -4.95
C GLY A 53 0.29 -17.02 -6.19
N ASN A 54 -0.23 -17.24 -7.41
CA ASN A 54 0.48 -16.85 -8.63
C ASN A 54 0.38 -15.35 -8.84
N GLU A 55 1.43 -14.71 -9.35
CA GLU A 55 1.38 -13.29 -9.70
C GLU A 55 0.30 -13.00 -10.74
N LEU A 56 -0.45 -11.93 -10.51
CA LEU A 56 -1.42 -11.41 -11.45
C LEU A 56 -0.85 -10.19 -12.15
N TYR A 57 -0.98 -10.13 -13.47
CA TYR A 57 -0.45 -9.03 -14.28
C TYR A 57 -1.54 -8.23 -14.96
N LYS A 58 -1.27 -6.93 -15.16
CA LYS A 58 -2.18 -6.03 -15.85
C LYS A 58 -2.31 -6.45 -17.31
N ARG A 59 -3.52 -6.32 -17.84
CA ARG A 59 -3.85 -6.67 -19.22
C ARG A 59 -4.40 -5.49 -19.99
N GLU A 60 -4.04 -5.40 -21.26
CA GLU A 60 -4.67 -4.51 -22.22
C GLU A 60 -6.08 -5.01 -22.60
N PRO A 61 -6.93 -4.17 -23.23
CA PRO A 61 -8.27 -4.57 -23.67
C PRO A 61 -8.29 -5.75 -24.68
N ASN A 62 -7.21 -5.97 -25.42
CA ASN A 62 -6.99 -7.12 -26.30
C ASN A 62 -6.64 -8.42 -25.53
N GLY A 63 -6.36 -8.34 -24.23
CA GLY A 63 -5.99 -9.45 -23.36
C GLY A 63 -4.49 -9.66 -23.16
N ASP A 64 -3.64 -8.89 -23.85
CA ASP A 64 -2.17 -8.98 -23.77
C ASP A 64 -1.65 -8.43 -22.44
N ILE A 65 -0.56 -9.01 -21.92
CA ILE A 65 0.05 -8.57 -20.66
C ILE A 65 0.85 -7.28 -20.90
N ILE A 66 0.58 -6.27 -20.08
CA ILE A 66 1.34 -5.02 -20.08
C ILE A 66 2.74 -5.31 -19.53
N VAL A 67 3.75 -4.97 -20.32
CA VAL A 67 5.17 -5.11 -19.95
C VAL A 67 5.82 -3.73 -19.86
N GLU A 68 6.52 -3.49 -18.76
CA GLU A 68 7.34 -2.28 -18.58
C GLU A 68 8.82 -2.62 -18.76
N THR A 69 9.56 -1.72 -19.41
CA THR A 69 10.99 -1.87 -19.61
C THR A 69 11.73 -1.27 -18.42
N GLU A 70 12.32 -2.13 -17.59
CA GLU A 70 13.17 -1.72 -16.48
C GLU A 70 14.65 -1.71 -16.93
N VAL A 71 15.36 -0.63 -16.61
CA VAL A 71 16.81 -0.53 -16.85
C VAL A 71 17.53 -0.99 -15.58
N VAL A 72 17.96 -2.24 -15.56
CA VAL A 72 18.71 -2.80 -14.43
C VAL A 72 20.20 -2.67 -14.71
N MET A 73 20.94 -2.13 -13.74
CA MET A 73 22.41 -2.05 -13.80
C MET A 73 22.99 -3.38 -13.33
N GLU A 74 23.30 -4.28 -14.27
CA GLU A 74 23.91 -5.57 -13.95
C GLU A 74 25.45 -5.48 -14.06
N ARG A 75 26.14 -6.12 -13.12
CA ARG A 75 27.60 -6.34 -13.19
C ARG A 75 27.85 -7.61 -13.98
N LEU A 76 28.39 -7.47 -15.18
CA LEU A 76 28.72 -8.58 -16.07
C LEU A 76 30.23 -8.74 -16.15
N ARG A 77 30.70 -10.00 -16.06
CA ARG A 77 32.12 -10.31 -16.22
C ARG A 77 32.38 -10.73 -17.66
N ILE A 78 32.90 -9.81 -18.47
CA ILE A 78 33.23 -10.06 -19.88
C ILE A 78 34.76 -10.15 -19.99
N ARG A 79 35.27 -11.28 -20.48
CA ARG A 79 36.72 -11.52 -20.69
C ARG A 79 37.57 -11.20 -19.43
N GLY A 80 37.07 -11.57 -18.26
CA GLY A 80 37.79 -11.41 -16.99
C GLY A 80 37.73 -10.02 -16.35
N LYS A 81 37.13 -9.01 -16.99
CA LYS A 81 36.89 -7.67 -16.42
C LYS A 81 35.43 -7.52 -16.01
N GLU A 82 35.19 -6.95 -14.83
CA GLU A 82 33.84 -6.56 -14.40
C GLU A 82 33.44 -5.27 -15.11
N VAL A 83 32.30 -5.32 -15.80
CA VAL A 83 31.71 -4.17 -16.50
C VAL A 83 30.28 -4.02 -16.01
N THR A 84 29.94 -2.85 -15.47
CA THR A 84 28.55 -2.51 -15.14
C THR A 84 27.93 -1.87 -16.37
N ARG A 85 26.84 -2.45 -16.89
CA ARG A 85 26.14 -1.90 -18.07
C ARG A 85 24.63 -1.86 -17.80
N PRO A 86 23.92 -0.80 -18.25
CA PRO A 86 22.46 -0.79 -18.23
C PRO A 86 21.92 -1.86 -19.18
N LEU A 87 21.20 -2.85 -18.64
CA LEU A 87 20.46 -3.83 -19.41
C LEU A 87 18.98 -3.47 -19.34
N LYS A 88 18.33 -3.33 -20.50
CA LYS A 88 16.88 -3.16 -20.59
C LYS A 88 16.25 -4.54 -20.51
N ARG A 89 15.45 -4.81 -19.47
CA ARG A 89 14.63 -6.01 -19.36
C ARG A 89 13.15 -5.62 -19.34
N SER A 90 12.36 -6.29 -20.15
CA SER A 90 10.91 -6.18 -20.08
C SER A 90 10.40 -7.07 -18.95
N LYS A 91 9.63 -6.50 -18.02
CA LYS A 91 8.96 -7.23 -16.94
C LYS A 91 7.45 -7.00 -17.01
N PRO A 92 6.64 -8.04 -16.81
CA PRO A 92 5.20 -7.88 -16.62
C PRO A 92 4.88 -6.94 -15.46
N VAL A 93 3.89 -6.07 -15.64
CA VAL A 93 3.41 -5.18 -14.57
C VAL A 93 2.42 -5.92 -13.70
N ILE A 94 2.71 -6.01 -12.39
CA ILE A 94 1.83 -6.65 -11.41
C ILE A 94 0.54 -5.83 -11.25
N ASP A 95 -0.59 -6.53 -11.24
CA ASP A 95 -1.92 -5.95 -11.07
C ASP A 95 -2.28 -5.83 -9.59
N ASN A 96 -1.83 -4.74 -8.97
CA ASN A 96 -1.96 -4.50 -7.53
C ASN A 96 -2.42 -3.07 -7.25
N ASP A 97 -3.59 -2.94 -6.63
CA ASP A 97 -4.18 -1.65 -6.27
C ASP A 97 -3.62 -1.08 -4.96
N LEU A 98 -3.01 -1.92 -4.11
CA LEU A 98 -2.57 -1.53 -2.76
C LEU A 98 -1.57 -0.35 -2.75
N PRO A 99 -0.56 -0.27 -3.65
CA PRO A 99 0.32 0.88 -3.72
C PRO A 99 -0.41 2.18 -4.06
N VAL A 100 -1.35 2.12 -5.02
CA VAL A 100 -2.15 3.28 -5.43
C VAL A 100 -3.06 3.73 -4.29
N ILE A 101 -3.68 2.79 -3.57
CA ILE A 101 -4.48 3.06 -2.38
C ILE A 101 -3.64 3.73 -1.30
N ALA A 102 -2.39 3.28 -1.10
CA ALA A 102 -1.48 3.90 -0.15
C ALA A 102 -1.13 5.34 -0.53
N GLU A 103 -0.82 5.61 -1.80
CA GLU A 103 -0.59 6.97 -2.31
C GLU A 103 -1.81 7.87 -2.07
N LYS A 104 -3.01 7.39 -2.41
CA LYS A 104 -4.27 8.13 -2.20
C LYS A 104 -4.59 8.36 -0.72
N TYR A 105 -4.23 7.42 0.14
CA TYR A 105 -4.32 7.62 1.58
C TYR A 105 -3.40 8.76 2.02
N TRP A 106 -2.15 8.82 1.55
CA TRP A 106 -1.24 9.91 1.91
C TRP A 106 -1.71 11.27 1.38
N GLU A 107 -2.21 11.34 0.15
CA GLU A 107 -2.86 12.55 -0.39
C GLU A 107 -4.03 13.00 0.48
N PHE A 108 -4.86 12.05 0.95
CA PHE A 108 -5.96 12.32 1.87
C PHE A 108 -5.46 12.84 3.22
N ARG A 109 -4.40 12.24 3.79
CA ARG A 109 -3.81 12.66 5.08
C ARG A 109 -3.15 14.04 5.00
N ALA A 110 -2.65 14.45 3.84
CA ALA A 110 -2.11 15.79 3.62
C ALA A 110 -3.21 16.86 3.67
N LYS A 111 -4.42 16.56 3.18
CA LYS A 111 -5.58 17.47 3.22
C LYS A 111 -6.35 17.42 4.54
N HIS A 112 -6.36 16.25 5.17
CA HIS A 112 -7.11 15.99 6.40
C HIS A 112 -6.16 15.45 7.47
N PRO A 113 -5.66 16.29 8.39
CA PRO A 113 -4.82 15.87 9.52
C PRO A 113 -5.46 14.78 10.39
N VAL A 114 -4.66 14.12 11.23
CA VAL A 114 -5.14 12.95 11.99
C VAL A 114 -6.16 13.49 12.98
N PRO A 115 -7.38 12.93 13.03
CA PRO A 115 -8.34 13.37 14.03
C PRO A 115 -7.77 13.18 15.44
N GLY A 116 -7.82 14.25 16.23
CA GLY A 116 -7.27 14.29 17.58
C GLY A 116 -5.74 14.28 17.63
N VAL A 117 -5.19 13.55 18.60
CA VAL A 117 -3.75 13.57 18.92
C VAL A 117 -2.98 12.53 18.09
N ASP A 118 -2.02 12.90 17.27
CA ASP A 118 -1.19 11.91 16.56
C ASP A 118 -0.24 11.20 17.55
N VAL A 119 -0.43 9.90 17.73
CA VAL A 119 0.37 9.07 18.64
C VAL A 119 1.83 8.99 18.17
N ARG A 120 2.10 9.25 16.89
CA ARG A 120 3.44 9.21 16.30
C ARG A 120 4.28 10.45 16.66
N GLU A 121 3.64 11.59 16.89
CA GLU A 121 4.35 12.83 17.26
C GLU A 121 4.83 12.79 18.71
N GLY A 122 4.16 12.06 19.60
CA GLY A 122 4.54 11.92 21.01
C GLY A 122 5.70 10.95 21.28
N ALA A 123 6.05 10.08 20.33
CA ALA A 123 7.12 9.09 20.50
C ALA A 123 8.52 9.59 20.10
N GLY A 124 8.64 10.82 19.59
CA GLY A 124 9.91 11.42 19.15
C GLY A 124 10.71 12.17 20.23
N ALA A 125 10.22 12.24 21.47
CA ALA A 125 10.85 12.97 22.58
C ALA A 125 11.48 12.04 23.63
N GLY A 126 12.10 10.95 23.17
CA GLY A 126 12.73 9.97 24.04
C GLY A 126 13.75 9.12 23.28
N ALA A 127 14.83 9.76 22.84
CA ALA A 127 16.09 9.12 22.48
C ALA A 127 17.23 9.95 23.09
#